data_AF-A0A2I1CYH9-F1
#
_entry.id   AF-A0A2I1CYH9-F1
#
_cell.length_a   1.000
_cell.length_b   1.000
_cell.length_c   1.000
_cell.angle_alpha   90.00
_cell.angle_beta   90.00
_cell.angle_gamma   90.00
#
_symmetry.space_group_name_H-M   'P 1'
#
loop_
_entity.id
_entity.type
_entity.pdbx_description
1 polymer ?
#
loop_
_entity_poly.entity_id
_entity_poly.type
_entity_poly.pdbx_seq_one_letter_code
_entity_poly.pdbx_strand_id
1 'polypeptide(L)'
;MGTPIVARKRLLRFLVAICLVSAFSFVLWPHVEQPSVTTTTISGNVTVTSDVQCDPDTDVLNRLNIRKLSQYVRRDVIAVPSAANDPLPIKHLLNYPLFEPSLPSVDAQGNPLEEPAQKDCKMDDPITVQVPRPPRNVDASHIDFGVATTLSRLNDSVEQFAHWAGYTRTRIFALIEPDARAAEVQAKADLLGINLYITESDEEYQRRYFSLVAHLAQNVRSQTRWSCIIDDDTFFMSMSTLVKALSEYDDTKNYYVGGLSESIPQIGVFGLMGFGGAGVFLSRPLLLELSDPDVFEACQNMDFTGDRRISICVYQNTETHLTINHGLHQLDVTGDVSGFFESGRQPPLSVHHWKSWFHTDMGKLSVVRDICGDSCLLRQWQFEDGWILTNGYSIIKYSLPVDPFEKTMELTWDGENGAVYESYLHEFGPMRPKDEQKYSYLLEDAVLEGNQVRQWYVHRDEANGDQVFELTWRAG
;
A
#
# COMPACT_ATOMS: atom_id res chain seq x y z
N MET A 1 64.23 8.16 39.12
CA MET A 1 64.59 6.85 38.49
C MET A 1 64.45 7.01 36.99
N GLY A 2 65.41 6.55 36.18
CA GLY A 2 65.39 6.73 34.73
C GLY A 2 64.65 5.59 34.01
N THR A 3 63.80 5.91 33.04
CA THR A 3 63.19 4.92 32.14
C THR A 3 64.26 4.35 31.18
N PRO A 4 64.29 3.02 30.95
CA PRO A 4 65.39 2.41 30.21
C PRO A 4 65.38 2.79 28.73
N ILE A 5 66.53 3.26 28.24
CA ILE A 5 66.77 3.74 26.86
C ILE A 5 66.35 2.72 25.78
N VAL A 6 66.36 1.42 26.12
CA VAL A 6 65.91 0.31 25.28
C VAL A 6 64.43 0.43 24.88
N ALA A 7 63.55 0.87 25.79
CA ALA A 7 62.12 1.00 25.52
C ALA A 7 61.84 2.10 24.47
N ARG A 8 62.50 3.26 24.62
CA ARG A 8 62.37 4.39 23.68
C ARG A 8 62.84 4.03 22.26
N LYS A 9 63.90 3.22 22.14
CA LYS A 9 64.39 2.70 20.85
C LYS A 9 63.48 1.63 20.23
N ARG A 10 62.71 0.86 21.02
CA ARG A 10 61.69 -0.06 20.49
C ARG A 10 60.46 0.71 19.98
N LEU A 11 59.94 1.65 20.78
CA LEU A 11 58.75 2.44 20.41
C LEU A 11 58.97 3.23 19.10
N LEU A 12 60.14 3.85 18.94
CA LEU A 12 60.49 4.59 17.72
C LEU A 12 60.56 3.68 16.47
N ARG A 13 61.04 2.43 16.62
CA ARG A 13 61.06 1.46 15.52
C ARG A 13 59.67 1.00 15.11
N PHE A 14 58.75 0.80 16.07
CA PHE A 14 57.35 0.51 15.76
C PHE A 14 56.66 1.69 15.06
N LEU A 15 56.87 2.92 15.52
CA LEU A 15 56.33 4.12 14.85
C LEU A 15 56.85 4.28 13.42
N VAL A 16 58.16 4.11 13.19
CA VAL A 16 58.73 4.16 11.82
C VAL A 16 58.20 3.02 10.95
N ALA A 17 58.02 1.80 11.49
CA ALA A 17 57.42 0.70 10.74
C ALA A 17 55.95 0.98 10.38
N ILE A 18 55.15 1.53 11.30
CA ILE A 18 53.75 1.90 11.05
C ILE A 18 53.66 2.99 9.99
N CYS A 19 54.47 4.06 10.08
CA CYS A 19 54.47 5.13 9.08
C CYS A 19 54.97 4.67 7.70
N LEU A 20 55.91 3.71 7.65
CA LEU A 20 56.33 3.10 6.37
C LEU A 20 55.23 2.21 5.79
N VAL A 21 54.57 1.38 6.59
CA VAL A 21 53.46 0.54 6.12
C VAL A 21 52.29 1.40 5.65
N SER A 22 51.89 2.42 6.41
CA SER A 22 50.77 3.29 5.98
C SER A 22 51.11 4.09 4.71
N ALA A 23 52.34 4.59 4.57
CA ALA A 23 52.78 5.25 3.34
C ALA A 23 52.82 4.28 2.14
N PHE A 24 53.29 3.04 2.34
CA PHE A 24 53.33 2.03 1.28
C PHE A 24 51.92 1.58 0.88
N SER A 25 51.00 1.42 1.84
CA SER A 25 49.59 1.17 1.59
C SER A 25 48.90 2.32 0.87
N PHE A 26 49.25 3.59 1.13
CA PHE A 26 48.65 4.74 0.43
C PHE A 26 49.21 4.94 -0.99
N VAL A 27 50.45 4.52 -1.25
CA VAL A 27 51.10 4.63 -2.57
C VAL A 27 50.83 3.41 -3.47
N LEU A 28 50.49 2.25 -2.90
CA LEU A 28 50.12 1.04 -3.63
C LEU A 28 48.64 0.66 -3.54
N TRP A 29 47.79 1.50 -2.93
CA TRP A 29 46.36 1.38 -3.14
C TRP A 29 46.08 1.70 -4.61
N PRO A 30 45.41 0.83 -5.38
CA PRO A 30 44.99 1.21 -6.72
C PRO A 30 44.02 2.38 -6.57
N HIS A 31 44.37 3.54 -7.14
CA HIS A 31 43.37 4.55 -7.45
C HIS A 31 42.43 3.96 -8.48
N VAL A 32 41.36 3.34 -8.00
CA VAL A 32 40.15 3.14 -8.78
C VAL A 32 39.62 4.55 -9.04
N GLU A 33 39.93 5.07 -10.23
CA GLU A 33 39.19 6.20 -10.78
C GLU A 33 37.73 5.74 -10.84
N GLN A 34 36.88 6.33 -10.00
CA GLN A 34 35.44 6.22 -10.22
C GLN A 34 35.18 6.78 -11.62
N PRO A 35 34.45 6.06 -12.50
CA PRO A 35 34.17 6.56 -13.84
C PRO A 35 33.51 7.93 -13.72
N SER A 36 33.98 8.88 -14.53
CA SER A 36 33.50 10.27 -14.46
C SER A 36 32.12 10.37 -15.11
N VAL A 37 31.11 9.94 -14.36
CA VAL A 37 29.69 9.96 -14.73
C VAL A 37 29.34 11.36 -15.23
N THR A 38 29.16 11.48 -16.54
CA THR A 38 29.05 12.78 -17.21
C THR A 38 27.60 13.20 -17.22
N THR A 39 27.28 14.27 -16.51
CA THR A 39 25.90 14.68 -16.27
C THR A 39 25.41 15.74 -17.24
N THR A 40 24.22 15.53 -17.80
CA THR A 40 23.56 16.44 -18.74
C THR A 40 22.29 17.03 -18.10
N THR A 41 22.10 18.34 -18.23
CA THR A 41 20.89 19.04 -17.77
C THR A 41 19.89 19.14 -18.93
N ILE A 42 18.81 18.36 -18.89
CA ILE A 42 17.82 18.32 -19.98
C ILE A 42 16.75 19.41 -19.80
N SER A 43 16.35 19.68 -18.56
CA SER A 43 15.56 20.86 -18.18
C SER A 43 16.07 21.43 -16.86
N GLY A 44 15.73 22.68 -16.54
CA GLY A 44 16.52 23.52 -15.62
C GLY A 44 16.72 23.05 -14.17
N ASN A 45 16.05 21.98 -13.72
CA ASN A 45 16.21 21.39 -12.39
C ASN A 45 16.60 19.89 -12.41
N VAL A 46 16.64 19.24 -13.58
CA VAL A 46 16.83 17.77 -13.69
C VAL A 46 18.18 17.46 -14.33
N THR A 47 18.99 16.68 -13.60
CA THR A 47 20.33 16.26 -14.01
C THR A 47 20.35 14.77 -14.31
N VAL A 48 20.68 14.37 -15.54
CA VAL A 48 20.70 12.97 -15.99
C VAL A 48 22.15 12.49 -16.11
N THR A 49 22.46 11.30 -15.62
CA THR A 49 23.80 10.69 -15.73
C THR A 49 24.08 10.15 -17.14
N SER A 50 25.36 9.91 -17.44
CA SER A 50 25.81 9.21 -18.67
C SER A 50 25.33 7.76 -18.76
N ASP A 51 24.82 7.21 -17.67
CA ASP A 51 24.41 5.80 -17.55
C ASP A 51 22.95 5.61 -18.02
N VAL A 52 22.18 6.70 -18.15
CA VAL A 52 20.86 6.72 -18.78
C VAL A 52 21.04 6.92 -20.28
N GLN A 53 20.97 5.82 -21.04
CA GLN A 53 21.23 5.81 -22.49
C GLN A 53 20.02 6.19 -23.36
N CYS A 54 19.10 7.01 -22.87
CA CYS A 54 17.93 7.49 -23.61
C CYS A 54 17.50 8.90 -23.19
N ASP A 55 16.52 9.48 -23.90
CA ASP A 55 15.82 10.70 -23.51
C ASP A 55 14.55 10.35 -22.69
N PRO A 56 14.58 10.44 -21.34
CA PRO A 56 13.38 10.29 -20.51
C PRO A 56 12.47 11.52 -20.57
N ASP A 57 11.15 11.29 -20.44
CA ASP A 57 10.13 12.34 -20.40
C ASP A 57 10.35 13.27 -19.18
N THR A 58 10.64 14.55 -19.45
CA THR A 58 10.94 15.53 -18.39
C THR A 58 9.73 15.86 -17.53
N ASP A 59 8.51 15.76 -18.05
CA ASP A 59 7.30 16.08 -17.29
C ASP A 59 6.94 14.93 -16.35
N VAL A 60 7.19 13.68 -16.75
CA VAL A 60 7.19 12.51 -15.85
C VAL A 60 8.25 12.65 -14.76
N LEU A 61 9.50 13.00 -15.10
CA LEU A 61 10.56 13.18 -14.10
C LEU A 61 10.24 14.30 -13.09
N ASN A 62 9.68 15.41 -13.56
CA ASN A 62 9.20 16.50 -12.71
C ASN A 62 8.06 16.04 -11.78
N ARG A 63 7.08 15.28 -12.31
CA ARG A 63 5.95 14.72 -11.54
C ARG A 63 6.41 13.73 -10.46
N LEU A 64 7.46 12.97 -10.75
CA LEU A 64 8.16 12.07 -9.82
C LEU A 64 9.15 12.78 -8.87
N ASN A 65 9.25 14.11 -8.93
CA ASN A 65 10.18 14.94 -8.14
C ASN A 65 11.68 14.58 -8.32
N ILE A 66 12.05 13.94 -9.44
CA ILE A 66 13.43 13.51 -9.73
C ILE A 66 14.32 14.72 -9.99
N ARG A 67 15.39 14.90 -9.20
CA ARG A 67 16.38 15.98 -9.37
C ARG A 67 17.67 15.53 -10.04
N LYS A 68 18.10 14.30 -9.71
CA LYS A 68 19.24 13.61 -10.29
C LYS A 68 18.76 12.21 -10.65
N LEU A 69 18.85 11.84 -11.93
CA LEU A 69 18.45 10.54 -12.45
C LEU A 69 19.71 9.73 -12.77
N SER A 70 19.89 8.57 -12.15
CA SER A 70 21.05 7.68 -12.39
C SER A 70 20.73 6.48 -13.30
N GLN A 71 19.46 6.06 -13.38
CA GLN A 71 19.01 4.96 -14.23
C GLN A 71 17.53 5.15 -14.60
N TYR A 72 17.14 4.81 -15.83
CA TYR A 72 15.73 4.70 -16.25
C TYR A 72 15.56 3.38 -17.01
N VAL A 73 14.54 2.59 -16.65
CA VAL A 73 14.19 1.32 -17.31
C VAL A 73 12.70 1.33 -17.62
N ARG A 74 12.30 0.86 -18.81
CA ARG A 74 10.89 0.66 -19.19
C ARG A 74 10.65 -0.78 -19.62
N ARG A 75 9.55 -1.39 -19.16
CA ARG A 75 9.16 -2.74 -19.59
C ARG A 75 7.66 -2.85 -19.77
N ASP A 76 7.25 -3.53 -20.85
CA ASP A 76 5.84 -3.86 -21.09
C ASP A 76 5.41 -5.03 -20.20
N VAL A 77 4.19 -4.98 -19.67
CA VAL A 77 3.55 -6.10 -18.96
C VAL A 77 2.28 -6.52 -19.68
N ILE A 78 2.21 -7.79 -20.09
CA ILE A 78 1.01 -8.40 -20.67
C ILE A 78 0.28 -9.19 -19.60
N ALA A 79 -0.88 -8.67 -19.20
CA ALA A 79 -1.79 -9.30 -18.25
C ALA A 79 -2.74 -10.25 -18.99
N VAL A 80 -2.50 -11.55 -18.87
CA VAL A 80 -3.31 -12.61 -19.49
C VAL A 80 -4.33 -13.15 -18.47
N PRO A 81 -5.65 -12.99 -18.70
CA PRO A 81 -6.66 -13.49 -17.75
C PRO A 81 -6.66 -15.02 -17.66
N SER A 82 -6.70 -15.55 -16.43
CA SER A 82 -6.70 -17.00 -16.20
C SER A 82 -7.96 -17.71 -16.68
N ALA A 83 -7.86 -19.04 -16.81
CA ALA A 83 -9.02 -19.89 -17.02
C ALA A 83 -9.98 -19.79 -15.83
N ALA A 84 -11.28 -19.70 -16.10
CA ALA A 84 -12.30 -19.28 -15.12
C ALA A 84 -12.50 -20.20 -13.89
N ASN A 85 -11.83 -21.35 -13.84
CA ASN A 85 -11.90 -22.32 -12.75
C ASN A 85 -10.55 -22.50 -12.01
N ASP A 86 -9.50 -21.75 -12.38
CA ASP A 86 -8.15 -21.94 -11.85
C ASP A 86 -7.79 -20.85 -10.81
N PRO A 87 -7.65 -21.20 -9.51
CA PRO A 87 -7.38 -20.24 -8.44
C PRO A 87 -5.90 -19.82 -8.45
N LEU A 88 -5.59 -18.73 -9.14
CA LEU A 88 -4.22 -18.19 -9.18
C LEU A 88 -3.69 -17.88 -7.77
N PRO A 89 -2.47 -18.36 -7.42
CA PRO A 89 -1.81 -18.00 -6.16
C PRO A 89 -1.49 -16.51 -6.10
N ILE A 90 -1.21 -15.98 -4.91
CA ILE A 90 -0.73 -14.59 -4.78
C ILE A 90 0.71 -14.45 -5.26
N LYS A 91 1.56 -15.41 -4.90
CA LYS A 91 2.97 -15.48 -5.33
C LYS A 91 3.10 -16.37 -6.57
N HIS A 92 3.74 -15.84 -7.59
CA HIS A 92 4.07 -16.51 -8.85
C HIS A 92 5.58 -16.49 -9.09
N LEU A 93 6.11 -17.59 -9.63
CA LEU A 93 7.50 -17.66 -10.09
C LEU A 93 7.58 -17.48 -11.60
N LEU A 94 8.54 -16.67 -12.04
CA LEU A 94 8.87 -16.43 -13.44
C LEU A 94 10.28 -16.93 -13.72
N ASN A 95 10.43 -17.81 -14.72
CA ASN A 95 11.69 -18.44 -15.11
C ASN A 95 12.52 -17.57 -16.07
N TYR A 96 12.51 -16.26 -15.82
CA TYR A 96 13.25 -15.24 -16.54
C TYR A 96 13.49 -14.04 -15.60
N PRO A 97 14.52 -13.22 -15.85
CA PRO A 97 14.88 -12.12 -14.94
C PRO A 97 13.99 -10.87 -15.15
N LEU A 98 13.92 -10.01 -14.13
CA LEU A 98 13.24 -8.71 -14.22
C LEU A 98 14.08 -7.70 -15.00
N PHE A 99 15.40 -7.72 -14.81
CA PHE A 99 16.36 -6.94 -15.57
C PHE A 99 17.07 -7.85 -16.58
N GLU A 100 17.14 -7.45 -17.84
CA GLU A 100 17.94 -8.18 -18.83
C GLU A 100 19.40 -8.30 -18.34
N PRO A 101 20.03 -9.49 -18.40
CA PRO A 101 21.43 -9.62 -18.07
C PRO A 101 22.24 -8.83 -19.09
N SER A 102 23.11 -7.92 -18.62
CA SER A 102 23.97 -7.06 -19.45
C SER A 102 25.10 -7.85 -20.14
N LEU A 103 24.70 -8.76 -21.02
CA LEU A 103 25.55 -9.45 -21.98
C LEU A 103 25.89 -8.46 -23.10
N PRO A 104 27.17 -8.09 -23.29
CA PRO A 104 27.58 -7.30 -24.44
C PRO A 104 27.14 -8.03 -25.71
N SER A 105 26.39 -7.35 -26.57
CA SER A 105 25.95 -7.95 -27.83
C SER A 105 27.16 -8.18 -28.73
N VAL A 106 27.63 -9.43 -28.81
CA VAL A 106 28.80 -9.83 -29.61
C VAL A 106 28.40 -10.49 -30.91
N ASP A 107 29.15 -10.22 -31.97
CA ASP A 107 28.98 -10.87 -33.26
C ASP A 107 29.42 -12.35 -33.22
N ALA A 108 29.22 -13.07 -34.34
CA ALA A 108 29.62 -14.47 -34.48
C ALA A 108 31.15 -14.68 -34.53
N GLN A 109 31.94 -13.62 -34.33
CA GLN A 109 33.40 -13.60 -34.27
C GLN A 109 33.93 -13.15 -32.89
N GLY A 110 33.05 -12.71 -31.97
CA GLY A 110 33.39 -12.25 -30.63
C GLY A 110 33.72 -10.75 -30.52
N ASN A 111 33.48 -9.96 -31.56
CA ASN A 111 33.60 -8.50 -31.48
C ASN A 111 32.32 -7.90 -30.87
N PRO A 112 32.41 -6.85 -30.04
CA PRO A 112 31.23 -6.06 -29.69
C PRO A 112 30.57 -5.52 -30.96
N LEU A 113 29.28 -5.76 -31.11
CA LEU A 113 28.45 -5.00 -32.05
C LEU A 113 28.38 -3.56 -31.53
N GLU A 114 28.32 -2.58 -32.45
CA GLU A 114 27.89 -1.24 -32.07
C GLU A 114 26.44 -1.37 -31.56
N GLU A 115 26.20 -1.09 -30.28
CA GLU A 115 24.86 -1.23 -29.70
C GLU A 115 23.89 -0.32 -30.48
N PRO A 116 22.79 -0.87 -31.03
CA PRO A 116 21.84 -0.07 -31.77
C PRO A 116 21.13 0.89 -30.81
N ALA A 117 21.58 2.15 -30.83
CA ALA A 117 21.21 3.28 -29.97
C ALA A 117 19.96 3.00 -29.10
N GLN A 118 20.21 2.69 -27.83
CA GLN A 118 19.29 1.87 -27.02
C GLN A 118 17.88 2.46 -26.97
N LYS A 119 16.91 1.69 -27.47
CA LYS A 119 15.53 2.11 -27.75
C LYS A 119 14.84 2.71 -26.52
N ASP A 120 14.87 4.02 -26.32
CA ASP A 120 13.93 4.73 -25.44
C ASP A 120 13.88 4.16 -23.99
N CYS A 121 15.03 3.70 -23.48
CA CYS A 121 15.20 2.94 -22.22
C CYS A 121 14.32 1.69 -22.05
N LYS A 122 13.79 1.14 -23.15
CA LYS A 122 12.84 0.04 -23.17
C LYS A 122 13.49 -1.31 -23.45
N MET A 123 13.23 -2.27 -22.56
CA MET A 123 13.50 -3.70 -22.76
C MET A 123 12.54 -4.28 -23.82
N ASP A 124 13.09 -5.06 -24.76
CA ASP A 124 12.31 -5.60 -25.89
C ASP A 124 11.38 -6.75 -25.46
N ASP A 125 11.79 -7.57 -24.49
CA ASP A 125 11.02 -8.74 -24.04
C ASP A 125 9.99 -8.39 -22.95
N PRO A 126 8.67 -8.47 -23.25
CA PRO A 126 7.61 -8.11 -22.30
C PRO A 126 7.47 -9.15 -21.18
N ILE A 127 7.21 -8.67 -19.96
CA ILE A 127 6.79 -9.53 -18.86
C ILE A 127 5.39 -10.06 -19.21
N THR A 128 5.19 -11.38 -19.20
CA THR A 128 3.86 -11.98 -19.39
C THR A 128 3.42 -12.64 -18.09
N VAL A 129 2.28 -12.19 -17.54
CA VAL A 129 1.74 -12.63 -16.25
C VAL A 129 0.33 -13.18 -16.39
N GLN A 130 0.04 -14.24 -15.64
CA GLN A 130 -1.35 -14.69 -15.43
C GLN A 130 -1.99 -13.79 -14.37
N VAL A 131 -3.20 -13.29 -14.65
CA VAL A 131 -3.97 -12.43 -13.74
C VAL A 131 -5.38 -12.96 -13.53
N PRO A 132 -6.06 -12.62 -12.42
CA PRO A 132 -7.46 -12.96 -12.22
C PRO A 132 -8.31 -12.41 -13.37
N ARG A 133 -9.43 -13.06 -13.65
CA ARG A 133 -10.40 -12.49 -14.59
C ARG A 133 -11.14 -11.33 -13.91
N PRO A 134 -11.11 -10.09 -14.45
CA PRO A 134 -11.81 -8.97 -13.84
C PRO A 134 -13.31 -9.24 -13.71
N PRO A 135 -13.95 -8.96 -12.55
CA PRO A 135 -15.40 -9.02 -12.42
C PRO A 135 -16.02 -7.92 -13.29
N ARG A 136 -16.84 -8.31 -14.28
CA ARG A 136 -17.39 -7.38 -15.29
C ARG A 136 -18.20 -6.21 -14.71
N ASN A 137 -18.83 -6.43 -13.57
CA ASN A 137 -19.54 -5.46 -12.73
C ASN A 137 -19.64 -6.08 -11.33
N VAL A 138 -19.61 -5.25 -10.28
CA VAL A 138 -19.87 -5.68 -8.90
C VAL A 138 -21.19 -5.06 -8.42
N ASP A 139 -21.98 -5.80 -7.65
CA ASP A 139 -23.24 -5.31 -7.07
C ASP A 139 -23.13 -5.20 -5.55
N ALA A 140 -22.75 -4.03 -5.09
CA ALA A 140 -22.70 -3.66 -3.67
C ALA A 140 -23.95 -2.86 -3.24
N SER A 141 -25.05 -2.88 -4.01
CA SER A 141 -26.26 -2.09 -3.72
C SER A 141 -27.06 -2.53 -2.49
N HIS A 142 -26.62 -3.63 -1.86
CA HIS A 142 -27.12 -4.17 -0.60
C HIS A 142 -26.27 -3.76 0.63
N ILE A 143 -25.17 -3.03 0.40
CA ILE A 143 -24.31 -2.42 1.41
C ILE A 143 -24.49 -0.91 1.31
N ASP A 144 -24.67 -0.23 2.43
CA ASP A 144 -24.60 1.22 2.54
C ASP A 144 -23.49 1.60 3.54
N PHE A 145 -22.63 2.55 3.20
CA PHE A 145 -21.52 3.01 4.04
C PHE A 145 -21.84 4.35 4.70
N GLY A 146 -21.36 4.55 5.92
CA GLY A 146 -21.40 5.82 6.65
C GLY A 146 -20.01 6.26 7.06
N VAL A 147 -19.69 7.54 6.88
CA VAL A 147 -18.42 8.16 7.28
C VAL A 147 -18.69 9.49 7.98
N ALA A 148 -18.02 9.74 9.10
CA ALA A 148 -18.08 11.02 9.81
C ALA A 148 -16.70 11.69 9.73
N THR A 149 -16.64 12.92 9.22
CA THR A 149 -15.36 13.57 8.90
C THR A 149 -15.50 15.09 8.72
N THR A 150 -14.48 15.77 8.22
CA THR A 150 -14.53 17.16 7.70
C THR A 150 -14.60 17.14 6.17
N LEU A 151 -15.13 18.19 5.55
CA LEU A 151 -15.22 18.23 4.08
C LEU A 151 -13.85 18.11 3.39
N SER A 152 -12.79 18.67 3.97
CA SER A 152 -11.43 18.53 3.41
C SER A 152 -11.00 17.07 3.38
N ARG A 153 -11.04 16.37 4.53
CA ARG A 153 -10.63 14.96 4.59
C ARG A 153 -11.51 14.07 3.72
N LEU A 154 -12.80 14.38 3.57
CA LEU A 154 -13.69 13.70 2.60
C LEU A 154 -13.21 13.91 1.15
N ASN A 155 -12.96 15.16 0.74
CA ASN A 155 -12.44 15.49 -0.60
C ASN A 155 -11.15 14.72 -0.93
N ASP A 156 -10.27 14.60 0.06
CA ASP A 156 -8.97 13.93 -0.02
C ASP A 156 -9.09 12.39 -0.09
N SER A 157 -10.31 11.85 0.11
CA SER A 157 -10.62 10.41 -0.02
C SER A 157 -11.46 10.03 -1.24
N VAL A 158 -12.10 10.98 -1.93
CA VAL A 158 -13.09 10.65 -2.99
C VAL A 158 -12.47 9.83 -4.12
N GLU A 159 -11.21 10.11 -4.49
CA GLU A 159 -10.51 9.38 -5.56
C GLU A 159 -10.16 7.93 -5.16
N GLN A 160 -9.89 7.70 -3.88
CA GLN A 160 -9.61 6.39 -3.30
C GLN A 160 -10.91 5.63 -3.03
N PHE A 161 -12.00 6.33 -2.71
CA PHE A 161 -13.36 5.76 -2.67
C PHE A 161 -13.86 5.39 -4.07
N ALA A 162 -13.41 6.07 -5.14
CA ALA A 162 -13.73 5.71 -6.52
C ALA A 162 -13.20 4.31 -6.91
N HIS A 163 -12.23 3.77 -6.17
CA HIS A 163 -11.86 2.37 -6.28
C HIS A 163 -13.03 1.45 -5.90
N TRP A 164 -13.45 1.46 -4.62
CA TRP A 164 -14.36 0.44 -4.10
C TRP A 164 -15.86 0.81 -4.23
N ALA A 165 -16.21 2.09 -4.25
CA ALA A 165 -17.59 2.58 -4.39
C ALA A 165 -17.97 2.97 -5.82
N GLY A 166 -16.99 3.35 -6.66
CA GLY A 166 -17.22 3.82 -8.04
C GLY A 166 -17.98 2.80 -8.88
N TYR A 167 -19.18 3.17 -9.34
CA TYR A 167 -20.08 2.35 -10.16
C TYR A 167 -20.58 1.02 -9.55
N THR A 168 -20.20 0.67 -8.30
CA THR A 168 -20.61 -0.59 -7.65
C THR A 168 -22.04 -0.58 -7.06
N ARG A 169 -22.76 0.55 -7.20
CA ARG A 169 -24.14 0.79 -6.73
C ARG A 169 -24.37 0.77 -5.22
N THR A 170 -23.31 0.65 -4.42
CA THR A 170 -23.34 1.04 -2.99
C THR A 170 -23.60 2.54 -2.83
N ARG A 171 -23.93 2.99 -1.62
CA ARG A 171 -24.04 4.41 -1.23
C ARG A 171 -23.04 4.74 -0.13
N ILE A 172 -22.55 5.97 -0.11
CA ILE A 172 -21.77 6.53 1.01
C ILE A 172 -22.57 7.70 1.60
N PHE A 173 -22.85 7.67 2.89
CA PHE A 173 -23.45 8.75 3.66
C PHE A 173 -22.37 9.45 4.47
N ALA A 174 -22.08 10.70 4.13
CA ALA A 174 -21.05 11.49 4.80
C ALA A 174 -21.68 12.51 5.76
N LEU A 175 -21.43 12.36 7.06
CA LEU A 175 -21.76 13.37 8.06
C LEU A 175 -20.56 14.30 8.28
N ILE A 176 -20.70 15.57 7.92
CA ILE A 176 -19.61 16.57 7.96
C ILE A 176 -19.97 17.78 8.82
N GLU A 177 -18.95 18.54 9.24
CA GLU A 177 -19.16 19.94 9.64
C GLU A 177 -19.75 20.76 8.47
N PRO A 178 -20.56 21.79 8.74
CA PRO A 178 -21.08 22.68 7.70
C PRO A 178 -19.97 23.36 6.87
N ASP A 179 -20.01 23.21 5.55
CA ASP A 179 -19.02 23.78 4.63
C ASP A 179 -19.65 24.06 3.26
N ALA A 180 -19.63 25.34 2.87
CA ALA A 180 -20.25 25.84 1.64
C ALA A 180 -19.73 25.17 0.35
N ARG A 181 -18.60 24.45 0.39
CA ARG A 181 -18.01 23.72 -0.74
C ARG A 181 -18.55 22.29 -0.89
N ALA A 182 -19.50 21.85 -0.05
CA ALA A 182 -20.05 20.48 -0.10
C ALA A 182 -20.52 20.06 -1.51
N ALA A 183 -21.10 21.00 -2.28
CA ALA A 183 -21.53 20.77 -3.66
C ALA A 183 -20.36 20.48 -4.64
N GLU A 184 -19.16 20.98 -4.38
CA GLU A 184 -17.96 20.71 -5.19
C GLU A 184 -17.49 19.26 -5.00
N VAL A 185 -17.49 18.78 -3.75
CA VAL A 185 -17.12 17.40 -3.40
C VAL A 185 -18.18 16.40 -3.86
N GLN A 186 -19.47 16.76 -3.79
CA GLN A 186 -20.54 15.98 -4.40
C GLN A 186 -20.35 15.84 -5.91
N ALA A 187 -20.09 16.95 -6.63
CA ALA A 187 -19.86 16.92 -8.07
C ALA A 187 -18.61 16.08 -8.45
N LYS A 188 -17.55 16.12 -7.63
CA LYS A 188 -16.37 15.25 -7.78
C LYS A 188 -16.75 13.77 -7.62
N ALA A 189 -17.56 13.42 -6.62
CA ALA A 189 -18.02 12.05 -6.39
C ALA A 189 -18.94 11.54 -7.51
N ASP A 190 -19.86 12.39 -8.00
CA ASP A 190 -20.76 12.07 -9.11
C ASP A 190 -19.99 11.76 -10.41
N LEU A 191 -18.94 12.53 -10.72
CA LEU A 191 -18.04 12.30 -11.86
C LEU A 191 -17.26 10.97 -11.76
N LEU A 192 -16.97 10.54 -10.53
CA LEU A 192 -16.28 9.28 -10.22
C LEU A 192 -17.26 8.09 -10.05
N GLY A 193 -18.56 8.30 -10.30
CA GLY A 193 -19.59 7.26 -10.24
C GLY A 193 -19.92 6.78 -8.82
N ILE A 194 -19.59 7.56 -7.80
CA ILE A 194 -19.84 7.25 -6.38
C ILE A 194 -21.20 7.81 -6.00
N ASN A 195 -22.10 6.99 -5.44
CA ASN A 195 -23.37 7.48 -4.89
C ASN A 195 -23.14 8.07 -3.49
N LEU A 196 -22.48 9.22 -3.43
CA LEU A 196 -22.25 9.99 -2.21
C LEU A 196 -23.50 10.78 -1.83
N TYR A 197 -23.77 10.90 -0.53
CA TYR A 197 -24.82 11.71 0.05
C TYR A 197 -24.22 12.48 1.24
N ILE A 198 -24.00 13.78 1.07
CA ILE A 198 -23.44 14.64 2.12
C ILE A 198 -24.58 15.21 2.98
N THR A 199 -24.42 15.16 4.31
CA THR A 199 -25.30 15.82 5.28
C THR A 199 -24.45 16.58 6.30
N GLU A 200 -24.79 17.84 6.55
CA GLU A 200 -24.09 18.71 7.51
C GLU A 200 -24.61 18.49 8.94
N SER A 201 -23.73 18.52 9.93
CA SER A 201 -24.04 18.36 11.35
C SER A 201 -23.08 19.17 12.24
N ASP A 202 -23.64 20.01 13.11
CA ASP A 202 -22.91 20.78 14.13
C ASP A 202 -22.45 19.91 15.33
N GLU A 203 -22.72 18.60 15.32
CA GLU A 203 -22.28 17.70 16.40
C GLU A 203 -20.76 17.56 16.46
N GLU A 204 -20.23 17.45 17.69
CA GLU A 204 -18.85 17.04 17.94
C GLU A 204 -18.55 15.69 17.26
N TYR A 205 -17.32 15.51 16.73
CA TYR A 205 -16.93 14.36 15.89
C TYR A 205 -17.33 12.99 16.47
N GLN A 206 -17.02 12.70 17.73
CA GLN A 206 -17.32 11.41 18.36
C GLN A 206 -18.83 11.22 18.58
N ARG A 207 -19.62 12.29 18.75
CA ARG A 207 -21.10 12.22 18.65
C ARG A 207 -21.54 11.94 17.22
N ARG A 208 -21.09 12.73 16.25
CA ARG A 208 -21.41 12.64 14.81
C ARG A 208 -21.12 11.25 14.23
N TYR A 209 -20.04 10.61 14.68
CA TYR A 209 -19.66 9.25 14.31
C TYR A 209 -20.69 8.21 14.79
N PHE A 210 -21.17 8.32 16.03
CA PHE A 210 -22.25 7.45 16.52
C PHE A 210 -23.59 7.75 15.82
N SER A 211 -23.86 9.01 15.46
CA SER A 211 -25.05 9.44 14.70
C SER A 211 -25.18 8.75 13.33
N LEU A 212 -24.10 8.17 12.78
CA LEU A 212 -24.16 7.33 11.59
C LEU A 212 -25.09 6.11 11.77
N VAL A 213 -25.22 5.55 12.98
CA VAL A 213 -26.14 4.42 13.25
C VAL A 213 -27.57 4.80 12.90
N ALA A 214 -28.08 5.91 13.45
CA ALA A 214 -29.41 6.41 13.15
C ALA A 214 -29.54 6.92 11.70
N HIS A 215 -28.53 7.61 11.17
CA HIS A 215 -28.56 8.15 9.81
C HIS A 215 -28.59 7.05 8.73
N LEU A 216 -27.84 5.96 8.92
CA LEU A 216 -27.89 4.78 8.05
C LEU A 216 -29.24 4.07 8.18
N ALA A 217 -29.73 3.86 9.42
CA ALA A 217 -31.04 3.23 9.68
C ALA A 217 -32.19 3.96 8.98
N GLN A 218 -32.23 5.30 9.05
CA GLN A 218 -33.21 6.15 8.36
C GLN A 218 -33.17 6.00 6.83
N ASN A 219 -32.02 5.60 6.26
CA ASN A 219 -31.81 5.46 4.82
C ASN A 219 -31.94 4.02 4.30
N VAL A 220 -32.21 3.03 5.15
CA VAL A 220 -32.32 1.60 4.80
C VAL A 220 -33.37 1.36 3.71
N ARG A 221 -32.94 0.77 2.58
CA ARG A 221 -33.82 0.36 1.46
C ARG A 221 -34.26 -1.10 1.63
N SER A 222 -35.18 -1.59 0.80
CA SER A 222 -35.59 -3.01 0.83
C SER A 222 -34.46 -3.98 0.50
N GLN A 223 -33.48 -3.58 -0.32
CA GLN A 223 -32.29 -4.36 -0.63
C GLN A 223 -31.11 -4.16 0.35
N THR A 224 -31.16 -3.16 1.26
CA THR A 224 -30.08 -2.93 2.23
C THR A 224 -30.05 -4.07 3.26
N ARG A 225 -28.90 -4.75 3.33
CA ARG A 225 -28.61 -5.90 4.21
C ARG A 225 -27.55 -5.57 5.25
N TRP A 226 -26.56 -4.79 4.83
CA TRP A 226 -25.42 -4.37 5.64
C TRP A 226 -25.33 -2.85 5.67
N SER A 227 -24.97 -2.31 6.82
CA SER A 227 -24.57 -0.93 6.96
C SER A 227 -23.21 -0.88 7.64
N CYS A 228 -22.25 -0.27 6.96
CA CYS A 228 -20.86 -0.23 7.37
C CYS A 228 -20.49 1.19 7.82
N ILE A 229 -19.95 1.33 9.03
CA ILE A 229 -19.39 2.59 9.51
C ILE A 229 -17.87 2.52 9.34
N ILE A 230 -17.30 3.55 8.73
CA ILE A 230 -15.89 3.65 8.37
C ILE A 230 -15.31 5.03 8.74
N ASP A 231 -13.99 5.08 8.86
CA ASP A 231 -13.22 6.31 8.94
C ASP A 231 -12.87 6.77 7.51
N ASP A 232 -12.51 8.05 7.32
CA ASP A 232 -12.30 8.57 5.96
C ASP A 232 -11.00 8.06 5.30
N ASP A 233 -10.06 7.51 6.07
CA ASP A 233 -8.89 6.74 5.63
C ASP A 233 -9.09 5.21 5.66
N THR A 234 -10.33 4.71 5.64
CA THR A 234 -10.62 3.30 5.31
C THR A 234 -10.62 3.08 3.80
N PHE A 235 -9.96 2.03 3.32
CA PHE A 235 -9.91 1.64 1.91
C PHE A 235 -10.15 0.15 1.73
N PHE A 236 -11.18 -0.23 0.95
CA PHE A 236 -11.43 -1.65 0.64
C PHE A 236 -10.66 -2.09 -0.61
N MET A 237 -9.79 -3.10 -0.49
CA MET A 237 -8.93 -3.54 -1.59
C MET A 237 -9.71 -4.11 -2.78
N SER A 238 -10.88 -4.71 -2.53
CA SER A 238 -11.70 -5.36 -3.55
C SER A 238 -13.15 -5.43 -3.12
N MET A 239 -14.03 -4.69 -3.81
CA MET A 239 -15.46 -4.74 -3.54
C MET A 239 -16.06 -6.10 -3.92
N SER A 240 -15.51 -6.81 -4.91
CA SER A 240 -15.95 -8.18 -5.21
C SER A 240 -15.60 -9.17 -4.10
N THR A 241 -14.43 -9.01 -3.47
CA THR A 241 -14.03 -9.83 -2.30
C THR A 241 -14.84 -9.46 -1.06
N LEU A 242 -15.12 -8.18 -0.82
CA LEU A 242 -15.95 -7.74 0.31
C LEU A 242 -17.39 -8.26 0.22
N VAL A 243 -18.04 -8.13 -0.94
CA VAL A 243 -19.38 -8.68 -1.18
C VAL A 243 -19.40 -10.20 -0.99
N LYS A 244 -18.33 -10.90 -1.40
CA LYS A 244 -18.19 -12.34 -1.15
C LYS A 244 -18.07 -12.64 0.35
N ALA A 245 -17.19 -11.96 1.08
CA ALA A 245 -16.99 -12.19 2.51
C ALA A 245 -18.27 -11.94 3.33
N LEU A 246 -19.01 -10.87 3.03
CA LEU A 246 -20.30 -10.58 3.69
C LEU A 246 -21.41 -11.59 3.35
N SER A 247 -21.27 -12.38 2.28
CA SER A 247 -22.22 -13.45 1.93
C SER A 247 -22.05 -14.73 2.75
N GLU A 248 -21.01 -14.82 3.59
CA GLU A 248 -20.77 -15.95 4.50
C GLU A 248 -21.58 -15.83 5.81
N TYR A 249 -22.17 -14.66 6.09
CA TYR A 249 -23.01 -14.40 7.26
C TYR A 249 -24.50 -14.37 6.90
N ASP A 250 -25.36 -14.78 7.84
CA ASP A 250 -26.82 -14.72 7.66
C ASP A 250 -27.35 -13.32 8.00
N ASP A 251 -27.45 -12.46 6.98
CA ASP A 251 -27.87 -11.06 7.08
C ASP A 251 -29.30 -10.84 7.64
N THR A 252 -30.07 -11.92 7.83
CA THR A 252 -31.39 -11.87 8.48
C THR A 252 -31.34 -11.91 10.00
N LYS A 253 -30.15 -12.13 10.59
CA LYS A 253 -29.90 -12.15 12.04
C LYS A 253 -29.04 -10.97 12.47
N ASN A 254 -29.02 -10.67 13.77
CA ASN A 254 -28.11 -9.68 14.33
C ASN A 254 -26.66 -10.14 14.20
N TYR A 255 -25.87 -9.38 13.45
CA TYR A 255 -24.45 -9.59 13.27
C TYR A 255 -23.73 -8.25 13.41
N TYR A 256 -22.76 -8.23 14.31
CA TYR A 256 -21.74 -7.18 14.46
C TYR A 256 -20.44 -7.76 13.93
N VAL A 257 -20.03 -7.39 12.72
CA VAL A 257 -18.81 -7.87 12.06
C VAL A 257 -17.79 -6.74 12.01
N GLY A 258 -16.52 -7.02 12.30
CA GLY A 258 -15.47 -5.99 12.28
C GLY A 258 -14.07 -6.56 12.46
N GLY A 259 -13.06 -5.72 12.23
CA GLY A 259 -11.66 -6.02 12.53
C GLY A 259 -11.29 -5.68 13.97
N LEU A 260 -10.28 -6.37 14.51
CA LEU A 260 -9.56 -5.93 15.70
C LEU A 260 -8.38 -5.03 15.30
N SER A 261 -7.85 -4.28 16.26
CA SER A 261 -6.49 -3.75 16.18
C SER A 261 -5.48 -4.89 16.30
N GLU A 262 -4.51 -4.94 15.41
CA GLU A 262 -3.45 -5.94 15.39
C GLU A 262 -2.40 -5.68 16.49
N SER A 263 -2.50 -4.53 17.16
CA SER A 263 -1.74 -4.18 18.36
C SER A 263 -2.48 -4.68 19.61
N ILE A 264 -1.99 -5.76 20.23
CA ILE A 264 -2.52 -6.28 21.51
C ILE A 264 -2.65 -5.20 22.61
N PRO A 265 -1.74 -4.21 22.76
CA PRO A 265 -1.97 -3.07 23.66
C PRO A 265 -3.25 -2.29 23.38
N GLN A 266 -3.61 -2.06 22.12
CA GLN A 266 -4.87 -1.38 21.75
C GLN A 266 -6.08 -2.25 22.11
N ILE A 267 -6.06 -3.55 21.80
CA ILE A 267 -7.08 -4.50 22.29
C ILE A 267 -7.17 -4.45 23.83
N GLY A 268 -6.04 -4.30 24.53
CA GLY A 268 -5.98 -4.17 25.99
C GLY A 268 -6.59 -2.89 26.56
N VAL A 269 -6.62 -1.79 25.81
CA VAL A 269 -7.20 -0.50 26.21
C VAL A 269 -8.68 -0.40 25.85
N PHE A 270 -9.04 -0.82 24.63
CA PHE A 270 -10.38 -0.65 24.07
C PHE A 270 -11.30 -1.86 24.32
N GLY A 271 -10.73 -3.06 24.37
CA GLY A 271 -11.44 -4.34 24.47
C GLY A 271 -11.56 -5.06 23.13
N LEU A 272 -12.31 -6.16 23.12
CA LEU A 272 -12.73 -6.83 21.89
C LEU A 272 -13.91 -6.05 21.29
N MET A 273 -13.61 -5.14 20.37
CA MET A 273 -14.57 -4.36 19.61
C MET A 273 -14.20 -4.38 18.12
N GLY A 274 -15.18 -4.15 17.24
CA GLY A 274 -14.89 -3.77 15.86
C GLY A 274 -14.35 -2.34 15.86
N PHE A 275 -13.09 -2.16 15.47
CA PHE A 275 -12.44 -0.85 15.40
C PHE A 275 -12.93 -0.08 14.17
N GLY A 276 -13.11 1.24 14.30
CA GLY A 276 -13.76 2.07 13.28
C GLY A 276 -13.10 2.02 11.90
N GLY A 277 -11.79 2.22 11.86
CA GLY A 277 -10.99 2.26 10.63
C GLY A 277 -10.94 0.94 9.86
N ALA A 278 -11.05 -0.19 10.55
CA ALA A 278 -11.19 -1.50 9.92
C ALA A 278 -12.52 -1.65 9.14
N GLY A 279 -13.54 -0.89 9.53
CA GLY A 279 -14.92 -0.99 9.06
C GLY A 279 -15.80 -1.81 9.99
N VAL A 280 -16.81 -1.17 10.56
CA VAL A 280 -17.81 -1.75 11.46
C VAL A 280 -19.08 -2.10 10.68
N PHE A 281 -19.30 -3.37 10.40
CA PHE A 281 -20.45 -3.87 9.66
C PHE A 281 -21.56 -4.32 10.59
N LEU A 282 -22.69 -3.62 10.54
CA LEU A 282 -23.93 -3.96 11.23
C LEU A 282 -24.89 -4.59 10.22
N SER A 283 -25.45 -5.76 10.55
CA SER A 283 -26.55 -6.30 9.76
C SER A 283 -27.82 -5.48 9.95
N ARG A 284 -28.71 -5.52 8.96
CA ARG A 284 -29.98 -4.78 8.94
C ARG A 284 -30.78 -4.87 10.27
N PRO A 285 -31.06 -6.05 10.86
CA PRO A 285 -31.86 -6.09 12.08
C PRO A 285 -31.13 -5.45 13.28
N LEU A 286 -29.81 -5.68 13.42
CA LEU A 286 -29.01 -5.06 14.48
C LEU A 286 -28.98 -3.53 14.34
N LEU A 287 -28.75 -3.01 13.13
CA LEU A 287 -28.76 -1.57 12.86
C LEU A 287 -30.10 -0.95 13.29
N LEU A 288 -31.21 -1.60 12.98
CA LEU A 288 -32.55 -1.12 13.34
C LEU A 288 -32.78 -1.15 14.86
N GLU A 289 -32.31 -2.21 15.55
CA GLU A 289 -32.36 -2.34 17.02
C GLU A 289 -31.53 -1.26 17.75
N LEU A 290 -30.32 -0.96 17.27
CA LEU A 290 -29.49 0.12 17.79
C LEU A 290 -30.02 1.53 17.45
N SER A 291 -30.90 1.64 16.46
CA SER A 291 -31.54 2.91 16.04
C SER A 291 -32.88 3.18 16.72
N ASP A 292 -33.36 2.28 17.59
CA ASP A 292 -34.54 2.55 18.41
C ASP A 292 -34.30 3.80 19.27
N PRO A 293 -35.25 4.76 19.37
CA PRO A 293 -35.01 6.04 20.04
C PRO A 293 -34.51 5.93 21.49
N ASP A 294 -35.01 4.96 22.27
CA ASP A 294 -34.63 4.81 23.67
C ASP A 294 -33.22 4.22 23.81
N VAL A 295 -32.84 3.30 22.91
CA VAL A 295 -31.49 2.71 22.82
C VAL A 295 -30.48 3.73 22.31
N PHE A 296 -30.82 4.42 21.22
CA PHE A 296 -29.94 5.37 20.55
C PHE A 296 -29.58 6.55 21.47
N GLU A 297 -30.56 7.18 22.15
CA GLU A 297 -30.27 8.26 23.09
C GLU A 297 -29.44 7.79 24.31
N ALA A 298 -29.66 6.58 24.81
CA ALA A 298 -28.84 6.03 25.89
C ALA A 298 -27.37 5.88 25.48
N CYS A 299 -27.11 5.45 24.23
CA CYS A 299 -25.76 5.24 23.70
C CYS A 299 -25.08 6.52 23.20
N GLN A 300 -25.83 7.43 22.57
CA GLN A 300 -25.36 8.71 22.04
C GLN A 300 -24.77 9.63 23.14
N ASN A 301 -25.23 9.44 24.38
CA ASN A 301 -24.81 10.20 25.57
C ASN A 301 -23.71 9.52 26.41
N MET A 302 -23.08 8.46 25.90
CA MET A 302 -21.89 7.85 26.52
C MET A 302 -20.59 8.61 26.20
N ASP A 303 -19.68 8.72 27.17
CA ASP A 303 -18.40 9.43 27.05
C ASP A 303 -17.25 8.50 26.59
N PHE A 304 -17.29 8.09 25.32
CA PHE A 304 -16.30 7.23 24.67
C PHE A 304 -15.98 7.70 23.23
N THR A 305 -15.05 7.04 22.52
CA THR A 305 -14.87 7.21 21.06
C THR A 305 -16.06 6.63 20.29
N GLY A 306 -16.32 7.10 19.06
CA GLY A 306 -17.50 6.74 18.28
C GLY A 306 -17.66 5.24 18.04
N ASP A 307 -16.59 4.57 17.61
CA ASP A 307 -16.53 3.11 17.43
C ASP A 307 -16.77 2.34 18.73
N ARG A 308 -16.16 2.80 19.83
CA ARG A 308 -16.34 2.24 21.17
C ARG A 308 -17.77 2.45 21.69
N ARG A 309 -18.44 3.57 21.35
CA ARG A 309 -19.87 3.76 21.64
C ARG A 309 -20.72 2.74 20.88
N ILE A 310 -20.43 2.47 19.60
CA ILE A 310 -21.11 1.40 18.84
C ILE A 310 -20.93 0.05 19.54
N SER A 311 -19.70 -0.34 19.87
CA SER A 311 -19.43 -1.62 20.54
C SER A 311 -20.11 -1.75 21.91
N ILE A 312 -20.07 -0.70 22.73
CA ILE A 312 -20.70 -0.72 24.07
C ILE A 312 -22.23 -0.72 23.94
N CYS A 313 -22.78 -0.01 22.95
CA CYS A 313 -24.22 -0.03 22.67
C CYS A 313 -24.71 -1.43 22.29
N VAL A 314 -23.98 -2.13 21.40
CA VAL A 314 -24.25 -3.53 21.02
C VAL A 314 -24.24 -4.44 22.24
N TYR A 315 -23.19 -4.37 23.07
CA TYR A 315 -23.01 -5.27 24.22
C TYR A 315 -23.92 -4.97 25.43
N GLN A 316 -24.48 -3.77 25.55
CA GLN A 316 -25.36 -3.40 26.66
C GLN A 316 -26.85 -3.58 26.34
N ASN A 317 -27.25 -3.49 25.07
CA ASN A 317 -28.66 -3.48 24.68
C ASN A 317 -29.12 -4.70 23.86
N THR A 318 -28.20 -5.53 23.37
CA THR A 318 -28.50 -6.68 22.49
C THR A 318 -27.80 -7.95 22.96
N GLU A 319 -28.25 -9.13 22.51
CA GLU A 319 -27.53 -10.41 22.74
C GLU A 319 -26.33 -10.61 21.78
N THR A 320 -26.04 -9.61 20.93
CA THR A 320 -25.08 -9.73 19.82
C THR A 320 -23.63 -9.58 20.29
N HIS A 321 -22.75 -10.41 19.74
CA HIS A 321 -21.32 -10.41 20.04
C HIS A 321 -20.50 -10.12 18.77
N LEU A 322 -19.31 -9.55 18.91
CA LEU A 322 -18.42 -9.28 17.78
C LEU A 322 -18.03 -10.58 17.05
N THR A 323 -18.30 -10.60 15.76
CA THR A 323 -17.82 -11.59 14.81
C THR A 323 -16.57 -11.01 14.15
N ILE A 324 -15.39 -11.40 14.64
CA ILE A 324 -14.10 -10.91 14.13
C ILE A 324 -13.93 -11.40 12.68
N ASN A 325 -13.56 -10.49 11.78
CA ASN A 325 -13.16 -10.83 10.41
C ASN A 325 -11.69 -10.47 10.19
N HIS A 326 -10.85 -11.49 10.11
CA HIS A 326 -9.39 -11.44 9.91
C HIS A 326 -8.94 -10.95 8.51
N GLY A 327 -9.83 -10.31 7.75
CA GLY A 327 -9.50 -9.53 6.56
C GLY A 327 -9.80 -8.04 6.72
N LEU A 328 -10.45 -7.61 7.80
CA LEU A 328 -10.71 -6.20 8.09
C LEU A 328 -9.59 -5.68 8.99
N HIS A 329 -8.75 -4.79 8.46
CA HIS A 329 -7.56 -4.31 9.18
C HIS A 329 -7.71 -2.86 9.64
N GLN A 330 -7.61 -2.68 10.95
CA GLN A 330 -7.44 -1.38 11.60
C GLN A 330 -6.02 -0.85 11.35
N LEU A 331 -5.05 -1.76 11.20
CA LEU A 331 -3.66 -1.53 10.86
C LEU A 331 -3.02 -0.42 11.72
N ASP A 332 -3.11 -0.59 13.05
CA ASP A 332 -2.53 0.32 14.07
C ASP A 332 -1.00 0.18 14.13
N VAL A 333 -0.35 0.65 13.06
CA VAL A 333 1.09 0.66 12.84
C VAL A 333 1.49 1.98 12.16
N THR A 334 2.66 2.50 12.48
CA THR A 334 3.13 3.82 11.98
C THR A 334 4.43 3.70 11.17
N GLY A 335 4.63 4.64 10.25
CA GLY A 335 5.87 4.73 9.46
C GLY A 335 5.95 3.72 8.31
N ASP A 336 6.96 2.84 8.34
CA ASP A 336 7.27 1.90 7.27
C ASP A 336 6.41 0.63 7.37
N VAL A 337 5.34 0.59 6.59
CA VAL A 337 4.41 -0.54 6.48
C VAL A 337 4.73 -1.49 5.31
N SER A 338 5.90 -1.37 4.67
CA SER A 338 6.23 -2.12 3.45
C SER A 338 6.08 -3.63 3.62
N GLY A 339 6.49 -4.17 4.77
CA GLY A 339 6.41 -5.60 5.04
C GLY A 339 4.99 -6.18 5.10
N PHE A 340 3.97 -5.35 5.38
CA PHE A 340 2.56 -5.76 5.31
C PHE A 340 2.13 -5.97 3.85
N PHE A 341 2.30 -4.94 3.03
CA PHE A 341 1.96 -4.95 1.59
C PHE A 341 2.82 -5.95 0.79
N GLU A 342 4.09 -6.11 1.15
CA GLU A 342 5.06 -7.03 0.52
C GLU A 342 5.03 -8.46 1.08
N SER A 343 4.12 -8.76 2.01
CA SER A 343 4.00 -10.11 2.59
C SER A 343 3.63 -11.18 1.55
N GLY A 344 2.94 -10.78 0.47
CA GLY A 344 2.37 -11.67 -0.56
C GLY A 344 1.38 -12.68 0.00
N ARG A 345 0.69 -12.31 1.08
CA ARG A 345 -0.48 -13.00 1.63
C ARG A 345 -1.73 -12.68 0.82
N GLN A 346 -2.87 -13.27 1.15
CA GLN A 346 -4.14 -12.81 0.58
C GLN A 346 -4.31 -11.31 0.86
N PRO A 347 -4.62 -10.47 -0.15
CA PRO A 347 -4.90 -9.07 0.09
C PRO A 347 -6.06 -8.93 1.09
N PRO A 348 -5.99 -7.95 2.00
CA PRO A 348 -7.03 -7.73 3.00
C PRO A 348 -8.34 -7.27 2.35
N LEU A 349 -9.45 -7.36 3.09
CA LEU A 349 -10.72 -6.74 2.69
C LEU A 349 -10.64 -5.22 2.81
N SER A 350 -10.12 -4.70 3.93
CA SER A 350 -9.89 -3.28 4.18
C SER A 350 -8.47 -3.01 4.68
N VAL A 351 -7.97 -1.80 4.42
CA VAL A 351 -6.82 -1.19 5.10
C VAL A 351 -7.17 0.21 5.59
N HIS A 352 -6.41 0.63 6.60
CA HIS A 352 -6.43 1.90 7.30
C HIS A 352 -4.96 2.17 7.71
N HIS A 353 -4.45 3.30 8.20
CA HIS A 353 -4.90 4.68 8.19
C HIS A 353 -4.10 5.40 7.07
N TRP A 354 -4.41 5.11 5.79
CA TRP A 354 -3.44 5.22 4.66
C TRP A 354 -2.95 6.63 4.27
N LYS A 355 -3.49 7.68 4.90
CA LYS A 355 -3.11 9.10 4.74
C LYS A 355 -2.97 9.81 6.10
N SER A 356 -2.58 9.09 7.15
CA SER A 356 -2.34 9.69 8.47
C SER A 356 -1.23 8.99 9.27
N TRP A 357 -1.33 7.68 9.53
CA TRP A 357 -0.33 6.92 10.31
C TRP A 357 0.83 6.41 9.44
N PHE A 358 0.49 6.06 8.20
CA PHE A 358 1.42 5.90 7.09
C PHE A 358 0.83 6.59 5.86
N HIS A 359 1.64 6.69 4.80
CA HIS A 359 1.29 7.42 3.58
C HIS A 359 1.52 6.51 2.38
N THR A 360 0.50 5.75 2.00
CA THR A 360 0.49 4.92 0.79
C THR A 360 -0.64 5.40 -0.10
N ASP A 361 -0.33 5.81 -1.34
CA ASP A 361 -1.32 6.29 -2.28
C ASP A 361 -2.15 5.11 -2.82
N MET A 362 -3.21 4.77 -2.08
CA MET A 362 -4.15 3.71 -2.42
C MET A 362 -4.85 3.95 -3.76
N GLY A 363 -4.92 5.21 -4.21
CA GLY A 363 -5.41 5.58 -5.55
C GLY A 363 -4.48 5.02 -6.61
N LYS A 364 -3.23 5.49 -6.64
CA LYS A 364 -2.18 5.04 -7.58
C LYS A 364 -1.94 3.53 -7.55
N LEU A 365 -1.87 2.96 -6.35
CA LEU A 365 -1.74 1.50 -6.14
C LEU A 365 -2.83 0.74 -6.89
N SER A 366 -4.06 1.25 -6.87
CA SER A 366 -5.22 0.56 -7.43
C SER A 366 -5.36 0.63 -8.95
N VAL A 367 -4.75 1.62 -9.64
CA VAL A 367 -5.02 1.92 -11.08
C VAL A 367 -4.86 0.69 -11.99
N VAL A 368 -3.90 -0.20 -11.70
CA VAL A 368 -3.63 -1.42 -12.48
C VAL A 368 -4.82 -2.40 -12.55
N ARG A 369 -5.79 -2.28 -11.64
CA ARG A 369 -7.05 -3.04 -11.66
C ARG A 369 -7.82 -2.89 -12.98
N ASP A 370 -7.69 -1.76 -13.67
CA ASP A 370 -8.48 -1.49 -14.88
C ASP A 370 -7.97 -2.34 -16.07
N ILE A 371 -6.77 -2.94 -15.92
CA ILE A 371 -6.21 -3.97 -16.80
C ILE A 371 -6.49 -5.38 -16.26
N CYS A 372 -6.31 -5.63 -14.95
CA CYS A 372 -6.23 -7.00 -14.41
C CYS A 372 -7.21 -7.37 -13.27
N GLY A 373 -8.11 -6.48 -12.89
CA GLY A 373 -9.17 -6.68 -11.89
C GLY A 373 -8.79 -6.22 -10.47
N ASP A 374 -9.81 -6.01 -9.63
CA ASP A 374 -9.66 -5.61 -8.22
C ASP A 374 -8.84 -6.63 -7.40
N SER A 375 -9.08 -7.93 -7.60
CA SER A 375 -8.33 -9.03 -6.98
C SER A 375 -6.91 -9.25 -7.51
N CYS A 376 -6.37 -8.33 -8.33
CA CYS A 376 -5.01 -8.33 -8.88
C CYS A 376 -4.00 -7.53 -8.04
N LEU A 377 -4.46 -6.65 -7.14
CA LEU A 377 -3.61 -5.83 -6.29
C LEU A 377 -2.78 -6.68 -5.32
N LEU A 378 -1.54 -6.23 -5.02
CA LEU A 378 -0.57 -6.90 -4.15
C LEU A 378 -0.18 -8.34 -4.54
N ARG A 379 -0.55 -8.81 -5.74
CA ARG A 379 0.02 -10.05 -6.29
C ARG A 379 1.50 -9.90 -6.55
N GLN A 380 2.24 -10.98 -6.34
CA GLN A 380 3.69 -11.00 -6.43
C GLN A 380 4.18 -11.87 -7.57
N TRP A 381 5.08 -11.32 -8.37
CA TRP A 381 5.87 -12.08 -9.34
C TRP A 381 7.34 -12.01 -8.97
N GLN A 382 7.91 -13.15 -8.63
CA GLN A 382 9.32 -13.32 -8.33
C GLN A 382 10.06 -13.84 -9.57
N PHE A 383 11.13 -13.14 -9.93
CA PHE A 383 11.92 -13.35 -11.15
C PHE A 383 13.18 -14.17 -10.86
N GLU A 384 13.77 -14.75 -11.89
CA GLU A 384 14.95 -15.62 -11.78
C GLU A 384 16.20 -14.92 -11.21
N ASP A 385 16.33 -13.61 -11.47
CA ASP A 385 17.37 -12.74 -10.90
C ASP A 385 17.07 -12.29 -9.46
N GLY A 386 16.01 -12.80 -8.83
CA GLY A 386 15.70 -12.61 -7.41
C GLY A 386 14.96 -11.32 -7.06
N TRP A 387 14.51 -10.53 -8.04
CA TRP A 387 13.58 -9.44 -7.80
C TRP A 387 12.15 -9.95 -7.58
N ILE A 388 11.34 -9.17 -6.85
CA ILE A 388 9.92 -9.42 -6.61
C ILE A 388 9.16 -8.13 -6.94
N LEU A 389 8.24 -8.21 -7.91
CA LEU A 389 7.24 -7.17 -8.18
C LEU A 389 6.01 -7.43 -7.32
N THR A 390 5.70 -6.54 -6.37
CA THR A 390 4.44 -6.49 -5.62
C THR A 390 3.50 -5.51 -6.30
N ASN A 391 2.42 -6.02 -6.90
CA ASN A 391 1.59 -5.26 -7.85
C ASN A 391 0.98 -3.98 -7.24
N GLY A 392 1.37 -2.83 -7.79
CA GLY A 392 0.91 -1.51 -7.33
C GLY A 392 1.59 -1.01 -6.05
N TYR A 393 2.62 -1.69 -5.54
CA TYR A 393 3.31 -1.26 -4.32
C TYR A 393 4.82 -1.08 -4.50
N SER A 394 5.54 -2.12 -4.92
CA SER A 394 7.01 -2.07 -4.97
C SER A 394 7.65 -3.08 -5.93
N ILE A 395 8.90 -2.81 -6.29
CA ILE A 395 9.84 -3.75 -6.89
C ILE A 395 11.02 -3.89 -5.91
N ILE A 396 11.17 -5.06 -5.29
CA ILE A 396 12.16 -5.29 -4.22
C ILE A 396 13.13 -6.42 -4.54
N LYS A 397 14.29 -6.39 -3.90
CA LYS A 397 15.26 -7.47 -3.84
C LYS A 397 15.90 -7.54 -2.47
N TYR A 398 15.62 -8.62 -1.76
CA TYR A 398 16.21 -8.94 -0.47
C TYR A 398 17.73 -9.17 -0.59
N SER A 399 18.48 -8.76 0.43
CA SER A 399 19.94 -8.90 0.52
C SER A 399 20.38 -10.36 0.66
N LEU A 400 19.49 -11.21 1.18
CA LEU A 400 19.61 -12.66 1.23
C LEU A 400 18.48 -13.31 0.40
N PRO A 401 18.72 -14.43 -0.30
CA PRO A 401 17.67 -15.15 -1.02
C PRO A 401 16.54 -15.61 -0.08
N VAL A 402 15.32 -15.12 -0.33
CA VAL A 402 14.10 -15.53 0.38
C VAL A 402 13.41 -16.65 -0.39
N ASP A 403 12.87 -17.65 0.33
CA ASP A 403 12.07 -18.73 -0.24
C ASP A 403 10.81 -18.17 -0.93
N PRO A 404 10.52 -18.49 -2.21
CA PRO A 404 9.26 -18.10 -2.86
C PRO A 404 7.99 -18.48 -2.10
N PHE A 405 8.06 -19.52 -1.27
CA PHE A 405 6.97 -20.01 -0.44
C PHE A 405 7.03 -19.52 1.01
N GLU A 406 7.91 -18.54 1.31
CA GLU A 406 8.01 -17.86 2.59
C GLU A 406 6.66 -17.25 3.01
N LYS A 407 6.27 -17.50 4.27
CA LYS A 407 4.97 -17.15 4.86
C LYS A 407 5.08 -16.03 5.89
N THR A 408 6.28 -15.75 6.37
CA THR A 408 6.53 -14.64 7.30
C THR A 408 6.16 -13.31 6.66
N MET A 409 5.64 -12.40 7.49
CA MET A 409 5.55 -10.98 7.19
C MET A 409 6.85 -10.30 7.67
N GLU A 410 7.36 -9.32 6.93
CA GLU A 410 8.53 -8.55 7.39
C GLU A 410 8.08 -7.52 8.42
N LEU A 411 8.63 -7.56 9.64
CA LEU A 411 8.35 -6.52 10.64
C LEU A 411 9.16 -5.28 10.26
N THR A 412 8.48 -4.30 9.68
CA THR A 412 9.09 -3.10 9.07
C THR A 412 8.79 -1.80 9.83
N TRP A 413 7.67 -1.79 10.57
CA TRP A 413 7.19 -0.71 11.42
C TRP A 413 7.68 -0.84 12.87
N ASP A 414 7.65 0.27 13.61
CA ASP A 414 7.94 0.29 15.05
C ASP A 414 6.69 -0.02 15.90
N GLY A 415 6.92 -0.54 17.11
CA GLY A 415 5.84 -0.91 18.04
C GLY A 415 5.38 0.27 18.92
N GLU A 416 4.18 0.78 18.66
CA GLU A 416 3.60 1.87 19.45
C GLU A 416 2.88 1.42 20.73
N ASN A 417 2.69 2.34 21.69
CA ASN A 417 1.91 2.14 22.91
C ASN A 417 2.35 0.94 23.78
N GLY A 418 3.64 0.55 23.67
CA GLY A 418 4.21 -0.61 24.34
C GLY A 418 4.05 -1.93 23.59
N ALA A 419 3.65 -1.90 22.31
CA ALA A 419 3.62 -3.07 21.46
C ALA A 419 5.02 -3.62 21.21
N VAL A 420 5.11 -4.93 21.15
CA VAL A 420 6.33 -5.69 20.87
C VAL A 420 6.05 -6.70 19.75
N TYR A 421 7.08 -7.44 19.32
CA TYR A 421 6.95 -8.50 18.32
C TYR A 421 5.77 -9.44 18.61
N GLU A 422 5.63 -9.89 19.86
CA GLU A 422 4.54 -10.77 20.31
C GLU A 422 3.14 -10.14 20.23
N SER A 423 3.03 -8.81 20.25
CA SER A 423 1.73 -8.12 20.18
C SER A 423 1.05 -8.33 18.83
N TYR A 424 1.82 -8.34 17.75
CA TYR A 424 1.32 -8.48 16.38
C TYR A 424 1.18 -9.94 15.91
N LEU A 425 1.71 -10.92 16.67
CA LEU A 425 1.70 -12.33 16.27
C LEU A 425 0.32 -12.95 16.10
N HIS A 426 -0.73 -12.37 16.69
CA HIS A 426 -2.08 -12.93 16.59
C HIS A 426 -2.70 -12.77 15.20
N GLU A 427 -2.38 -11.69 14.50
CA GLU A 427 -2.92 -11.36 13.17
C GLU A 427 -1.84 -11.42 12.07
N PHE A 428 -0.63 -10.90 12.35
CA PHE A 428 0.48 -10.87 11.40
C PHE A 428 1.44 -12.06 11.52
N GLY A 429 1.26 -12.94 12.51
CA GLY A 429 2.08 -14.14 12.66
C GLY A 429 2.00 -15.10 11.45
N PRO A 430 3.09 -15.80 11.08
CA PRO A 430 4.46 -15.64 11.57
C PRO A 430 5.13 -14.37 10.99
N MET A 431 6.16 -13.86 11.65
CA MET A 431 6.92 -12.68 11.19
C MET A 431 8.42 -12.95 11.11
N ARG A 432 9.16 -12.12 10.37
CA ARG A 432 10.63 -12.11 10.29
C ARG A 432 11.17 -10.71 10.62
N PRO A 433 12.44 -10.57 11.06
CA PRO A 433 13.10 -9.27 11.17
C PRO A 433 13.16 -8.52 9.83
N LYS A 434 13.31 -7.20 9.91
CA LYS A 434 13.59 -6.31 8.77
C LYS A 434 14.89 -6.68 8.07
N ASP A 435 14.91 -6.59 6.75
CA ASP A 435 16.14 -6.61 5.96
C ASP A 435 16.62 -5.18 5.69
N GLU A 436 17.52 -4.69 6.55
CA GLU A 436 18.14 -3.35 6.45
C GLU A 436 18.98 -3.14 5.16
N GLN A 437 19.13 -4.17 4.33
CA GLN A 437 19.80 -4.13 3.03
C GLN A 437 18.85 -4.50 1.87
N LYS A 438 17.53 -4.54 2.09
CA LYS A 438 16.50 -4.74 1.05
C LYS A 438 16.52 -3.60 0.05
N TYR A 439 16.98 -3.88 -1.18
CA TYR A 439 16.92 -2.90 -2.25
C TYR A 439 15.46 -2.76 -2.73
N SER A 440 14.96 -1.53 -2.78
CA SER A 440 13.54 -1.26 -3.02
C SER A 440 13.34 -0.10 -4.00
N TYR A 441 12.48 -0.29 -5.00
CA TYR A 441 11.79 0.77 -5.71
C TYR A 441 10.33 0.80 -5.23
N LEU A 442 9.82 1.95 -4.79
CA LEU A 442 8.42 2.09 -4.34
C LEU A 442 7.58 2.78 -5.43
N LEU A 443 6.29 2.44 -5.52
CA LEU A 443 5.38 3.09 -6.46
C LEU A 443 5.19 4.57 -6.07
N GLU A 444 5.68 5.47 -6.92
CA GLU A 444 5.54 6.92 -6.73
C GLU A 444 4.38 7.49 -7.56
N ASP A 445 4.09 6.88 -8.71
CA ASP A 445 3.05 7.35 -9.63
C ASP A 445 2.42 6.25 -10.48
N ALA A 446 1.15 6.40 -10.85
CA ALA A 446 0.43 5.51 -11.74
C ALA A 446 -0.72 6.23 -12.48
N VAL A 447 -0.87 5.97 -13.78
CA VAL A 447 -1.92 6.58 -14.62
C VAL A 447 -2.54 5.59 -15.60
N LEU A 448 -3.82 5.79 -15.94
CA LEU A 448 -4.51 5.10 -17.02
C LEU A 448 -4.45 5.94 -18.30
N GLU A 449 -3.68 5.49 -19.29
CA GLU A 449 -3.54 6.12 -20.61
C GLU A 449 -4.28 5.27 -21.66
N GLY A 450 -5.58 5.56 -21.82
CA GLY A 450 -6.47 4.86 -22.74
C GLY A 450 -6.77 3.43 -22.27
N ASN A 451 -6.13 2.44 -22.90
CA ASN A 451 -6.27 1.01 -22.56
C ASN A 451 -4.97 0.43 -21.95
N GLN A 452 -4.09 1.28 -21.43
CA GLN A 452 -2.83 0.89 -20.80
C GLN A 452 -2.68 1.59 -19.45
N VAL A 453 -2.08 0.92 -18.48
CA VAL A 453 -1.73 1.54 -17.18
C VAL A 453 -0.22 1.64 -17.07
N ARG A 454 0.28 2.86 -16.90
CA ARG A 454 1.70 3.12 -16.67
C ARG A 454 1.93 3.32 -15.18
N GLN A 455 2.96 2.69 -14.64
CA GLN A 455 3.37 2.75 -13.24
C GLN A 455 4.85 3.08 -13.16
N TRP A 456 5.23 3.99 -12.28
CA TRP A 456 6.61 4.37 -12.03
C TRP A 456 7.01 4.03 -10.60
N TYR A 457 7.94 3.08 -10.50
CA TYR A 457 8.57 2.68 -9.26
C TYR A 457 9.93 3.38 -9.16
N VAL A 458 10.24 4.01 -8.04
CA VAL A 458 11.49 4.78 -7.87
C VAL A 458 12.27 4.28 -6.68
N HIS A 459 13.57 4.06 -6.88
CA HIS A 459 14.55 3.94 -5.82
C HIS A 459 15.18 5.32 -5.59
N ARG A 460 15.11 5.83 -4.36
CA ARG A 460 15.62 7.16 -3.99
C ARG A 460 17.06 7.06 -3.51
N ASP A 461 17.97 7.82 -4.13
CA ASP A 461 19.39 7.87 -3.74
C ASP A 461 19.93 9.31 -3.90
N GLU A 462 20.05 10.03 -2.78
CA GLU A 462 20.54 11.42 -2.77
C GLU A 462 22.00 11.57 -3.24
N ALA A 463 22.82 10.51 -3.14
CA ALA A 463 24.24 10.55 -3.46
C ALA A 463 24.49 10.21 -4.93
N ASN A 464 23.98 9.07 -5.40
CA ASN A 464 24.21 8.58 -6.76
C ASN A 464 23.15 9.09 -7.74
N GLY A 465 21.94 9.38 -7.28
CA GLY A 465 20.78 9.82 -8.08
C GLY A 465 19.70 8.75 -8.14
N ASP A 466 18.45 9.15 -8.19
CA ASP A 466 17.28 8.27 -8.19
C ASP A 466 17.28 7.34 -9.42
N GLN A 467 16.74 6.14 -9.26
CA GLN A 467 16.55 5.16 -10.33
C GLN A 467 15.05 4.93 -10.57
N VAL A 468 14.61 5.00 -11.82
CA VAL A 468 13.20 4.86 -12.21
C VAL A 468 12.99 3.56 -12.98
N PHE A 469 11.98 2.78 -12.59
CA PHE A 469 11.49 1.61 -13.32
C PHE A 469 10.02 1.84 -13.72
N GLU A 470 9.76 1.92 -15.02
CA GLU A 470 8.43 2.10 -15.60
C GLU A 470 7.85 0.75 -16.08
N LEU A 471 6.65 0.41 -15.60
CA LEU A 471 5.87 -0.72 -16.10
C LEU A 471 4.67 -0.22 -16.92
N THR A 472 4.58 -0.62 -18.18
CA THR A 472 3.44 -0.34 -19.06
C THR A 472 2.56 -1.58 -19.20
N TRP A 473 1.48 -1.63 -18.44
CA TRP A 473 0.50 -2.72 -18.41
C TRP A 473 -0.48 -2.65 -19.57
N ARG A 474 -0.73 -3.79 -20.22
CA ARG A 474 -1.78 -4.00 -21.22
C ARG A 474 -2.46 -5.36 -21.04
N ALA A 475 -3.72 -5.46 -21.43
CA ALA A 475 -4.41 -6.75 -21.54
C ALA A 475 -3.82 -7.58 -22.70
N GLY A 476 -3.74 -8.91 -22.50
CA GLY A 476 -3.34 -9.91 -23.51
C GLY A 476 -4.48 -10.68 -24.15
#